data_AF-A0A067F7Y5-F1
#
_entry.id   AF-A0A067F7Y5-F1
#
_cell.length_a   1.000
_cell.length_b   1.000
_cell.length_c   1.000
_cell.angle_alpha   90.00
_cell.angle_beta   90.00
_cell.angle_gamma   90.00
#
_symmetry.space_group_name_H-M   'P 1'
#
loop_
_entity.id
_entity.type
_entity.pdbx_description
1 polymer ?
#
loop_
_entity_poly.entity_id
_entity_poly.type
_entity_poly.pdbx_seq_one_letter_code
_entity_poly.pdbx_strand_id
1 'polypeptide(L)'
;MRTRGLILKSIARFIAYALCAADEALHDAKWLPSDQGQKERTGVSIGGGIGSISDTVDAAQMICEKRLRRLSPFFIPRILINMASGHVSMKYGFQ
;
A
#
# COMPACT_ATOMS: atom_id res chain seq x y z
N MET A 1 -0.60 9.44 18.41
CA MET A 1 -1.05 8.02 18.43
C MET A 1 -2.30 7.74 17.57
N ARG A 2 -3.25 8.69 17.38
CA ARG A 2 -4.50 8.48 16.61
C ARG A 2 -4.34 8.31 15.08
N THR A 3 -3.23 8.75 14.49
CA THR A 3 -3.00 8.75 13.03
C THR A 3 -2.58 7.39 12.45
N ARG A 4 -1.84 6.56 13.19
CA ARG A 4 -1.41 5.23 12.72
C ARG A 4 -2.59 4.27 12.45
N GLY A 5 -3.66 4.36 13.24
CA GLY A 5 -4.85 3.51 13.09
C GLY A 5 -5.75 3.86 11.89
N LEU A 6 -5.68 5.10 11.38
CA LEU A 6 -6.44 5.51 10.19
C LEU A 6 -5.79 4.99 8.89
N ILE A 7 -4.46 4.99 8.81
CA ILE A 7 -3.72 4.50 7.63
C ILE A 7 -3.97 3.01 7.41
N LEU A 8 -4.00 2.21 8.48
CA LEU A 8 -4.32 0.77 8.40
C LEU A 8 -5.75 0.50 7.95
N LYS A 9 -6.69 1.42 8.19
CA LYS A 9 -8.07 1.31 7.66
C LYS A 9 -8.17 1.70 6.19
N SER A 10 -7.23 2.48 5.64
CA SER A 10 -7.29 2.96 4.26
C SER A 10 -6.56 2.05 3.26
N ILE A 11 -5.68 1.15 3.70
CA ILE A 11 -4.91 0.25 2.82
C ILE A 11 -5.33 -1.22 2.97
N ALA A 12 -5.15 -2.00 1.91
CA ALA A 12 -5.42 -3.45 1.95
C ALA A 12 -4.35 -4.20 2.76
N ARG A 13 -4.70 -5.39 3.26
CA ARG A 13 -3.84 -6.18 4.15
C ARG A 13 -2.49 -6.54 3.52
N PHE A 14 -2.47 -6.87 2.24
CA PHE A 14 -1.22 -7.20 1.54
C PHE A 14 -0.24 -6.01 1.50
N ILE A 15 -0.75 -4.77 1.41
CA ILE A 15 0.06 -3.56 1.46
C ILE A 15 0.67 -3.39 2.86
N ALA A 16 -0.10 -3.67 3.92
CA ALA A 16 0.41 -3.63 5.28
C ALA A 16 1.56 -4.63 5.50
N TYR A 17 1.43 -5.85 4.97
CA TYR A 17 2.51 -6.83 5.02
C TYR A 17 3.74 -6.38 4.23
N ALA A 18 3.56 -5.81 3.03
CA ALA A 18 4.67 -5.25 2.26
C ALA A 18 5.40 -4.13 3.01
N LEU A 19 4.67 -3.25 3.70
CA LEU A 19 5.25 -2.16 4.50
C LEU A 19 6.04 -2.67 5.72
N CYS A 20 5.57 -3.73 6.38
CA CYS A 20 6.28 -4.36 7.49
C CYS A 20 7.55 -5.06 6.99
N ALA A 21 7.44 -5.89 5.95
CA ALA A 21 8.57 -6.62 5.39
C ALA A 21 9.66 -5.67 4.84
N ALA A 22 9.25 -4.58 4.17
CA ALA A 22 10.18 -3.56 3.71
C ALA A 22 10.88 -2.83 4.88
N ASP A 23 10.17 -2.56 5.97
CA ASP A 23 10.76 -1.96 7.17
C ASP A 23 11.85 -2.85 7.77
N GLU A 24 11.54 -4.14 7.95
CA GLU A 24 12.49 -5.12 8.47
C GLU A 24 13.70 -5.25 7.54
N ALA A 25 13.49 -5.38 6.23
CA ALA A 25 14.57 -5.52 5.24
C ALA A 25 15.51 -4.30 5.19
N LEU A 26 14.96 -3.08 5.27
CA LEU A 26 15.77 -1.85 5.26
C LEU A 26 16.61 -1.71 6.53
N HIS A 27 16.07 -2.06 7.69
CA HIS A 27 16.82 -2.03 8.95
C HIS A 27 17.90 -3.11 8.99
N ASP A 28 17.60 -4.32 8.50
CA ASP A 28 18.57 -5.41 8.38
C ASP A 28 19.74 -5.03 7.45
N ALA A 29 19.43 -4.43 6.30
CA ALA A 29 20.42 -3.92 5.35
C ALA A 29 21.15 -2.65 5.83
N LYS A 30 20.70 -2.04 6.94
CA LYS A 30 21.14 -0.72 7.42
C LYS A 30 21.06 0.38 6.34
N TRP A 31 20.07 0.27 5.45
CA TRP A 31 19.83 1.23 4.38
C TRP A 31 18.69 2.16 4.74
N LEU A 32 19.02 3.32 5.30
CA LEU A 32 18.06 4.34 5.71
C LEU A 32 18.50 5.70 5.14
N PRO A 33 18.35 5.92 3.83
CA PRO A 33 18.88 7.09 3.16
C PRO A 33 18.21 8.37 3.65
N SER A 34 19.02 9.32 4.12
CA SER A 34 18.53 10.58 4.68
C SER A 34 18.58 11.74 3.69
N ASP A 35 19.57 11.75 2.79
CA ASP A 35 19.69 12.80 1.77
C ASP A 35 18.92 12.48 0.49
N GLN A 36 18.66 13.54 -0.27
CA GLN A 36 17.83 13.49 -1.47
C GLN A 36 18.46 12.66 -2.60
N GLY A 37 19.78 12.75 -2.78
CA GLY A 37 20.48 12.02 -3.85
C GLY A 37 20.48 10.50 -3.63
N GLN A 38 20.56 10.04 -2.38
CA GLN A 38 20.41 8.61 -2.07
C GLN A 38 18.98 8.12 -2.30
N LYS A 39 17.97 8.94 -2.01
CA LYS A 39 16.56 8.61 -2.26
C LYS A 39 16.23 8.49 -3.73
N GLU A 40 16.77 9.37 -4.58
CA GLU A 40 16.66 9.31 -6.04
C GLU A 40 17.36 8.10 -6.65
N ARG A 41 18.34 7.52 -5.94
CA ARG A 41 19.01 6.28 -6.34
C ARG A 41 18.41 5.04 -5.71
N THR A 42 17.30 5.16 -4.97
CA THR A 42 16.62 4.04 -4.32
C THR A 42 15.23 3.89 -4.91
N GLY A 43 15.02 2.83 -5.69
CA GLY A 43 13.69 2.50 -6.25
C GLY A 43 12.95 1.44 -5.43
N VAL A 44 11.67 1.22 -5.76
CA VAL A 44 10.83 0.19 -5.13
C VAL A 44 10.17 -0.70 -6.18
N SER A 45 10.36 -2.02 -6.05
CA SER A 45 9.69 -3.01 -6.87
C SER A 45 9.16 -4.14 -6.01
N ILE A 46 7.85 -4.16 -5.78
CA ILE A 46 7.13 -5.18 -5.02
C ILE A 46 6.00 -5.71 -5.89
N GLY A 47 6.05 -7.01 -6.16
CA GLY A 47 5.01 -7.74 -6.88
C GLY A 47 4.00 -8.39 -5.96
N GLY A 48 2.87 -8.78 -6.53
CA GLY A 48 1.84 -9.58 -5.87
C GLY A 48 1.03 -10.35 -6.90
N GLY A 49 0.49 -11.50 -6.50
CA GLY A 49 -0.30 -12.34 -7.42
C GLY A 49 -1.69 -11.76 -7.72
N ILE A 50 -2.48 -11.47 -6.67
CA ILE A 50 -3.91 -11.18 -6.82
C ILE A 50 -4.39 -9.89 -6.13
N GLY A 51 -3.52 -9.20 -5.38
CA GLY A 51 -3.91 -8.01 -4.62
C GLY A 51 -4.96 -8.32 -3.54
N SER A 52 -6.01 -7.50 -3.44
CA SER A 52 -7.07 -7.65 -2.44
C SER A 52 -8.37 -8.20 -3.04
N ILE A 53 -8.45 -9.52 -3.21
CA ILE A 53 -9.63 -10.17 -3.82
C ILE A 53 -10.92 -9.93 -3.01
N SER A 54 -10.82 -9.86 -1.68
CA SER A 54 -11.98 -9.60 -0.81
C SER A 54 -12.57 -8.22 -1.06
N ASP A 55 -11.73 -7.17 -1.15
CA ASP A 55 -12.21 -5.81 -1.44
C ASP A 55 -12.89 -5.76 -2.83
N THR A 56 -12.36 -6.50 -3.81
CA THR A 56 -12.95 -6.59 -5.17
C THR A 56 -14.32 -7.27 -5.16
N VAL A 57 -14.47 -8.38 -4.43
CA VAL A 57 -15.75 -9.10 -4.30
C VAL A 57 -16.79 -8.24 -3.58
N ASP A 58 -16.41 -7.57 -2.49
CA ASP A 58 -17.29 -6.68 -1.75
C ASP A 58 -17.79 -5.51 -2.63
N ALA A 59 -16.89 -4.93 -3.43
CA ALA A 59 -17.25 -3.89 -4.38
C ALA A 59 -18.21 -4.41 -5.47
N ALA A 60 -17.95 -5.60 -6.02
CA ALA A 60 -18.84 -6.22 -7.01
C ALA A 60 -20.24 -6.44 -6.43
N GLN A 61 -20.35 -6.96 -5.20
CA GLN A 61 -21.62 -7.14 -4.52
C GLN A 61 -22.35 -5.80 -4.33
N MET A 62 -21.67 -4.75 -3.87
CA MET A 62 -22.27 -3.42 -3.72
C MET A 62 -22.79 -2.87 -5.04
N ILE A 63 -22.11 -3.13 -6.16
CA ILE A 63 -22.55 -2.72 -7.49
C ILE A 63 -23.80 -3.50 -7.90
N CYS A 64 -23.82 -4.82 -7.71
CA CYS A 64 -25.00 -5.67 -7.99
C CYS A 64 -26.22 -5.25 -7.16
N GLU A 65 -26.02 -4.85 -5.90
CA GLU A 65 -27.06 -4.32 -5.01
C GLU A 65 -27.48 -2.86 -5.34
N LYS A 66 -26.96 -2.26 -6.42
CA LYS A 66 -27.20 -0.85 -6.82
C LYS A 66 -26.76 0.18 -5.76
N ARG A 67 -25.72 -0.15 -4.98
CA ARG A 67 -25.17 0.67 -3.89
C ARG A 67 -23.82 1.32 -4.23
N LEU A 68 -23.56 1.59 -5.51
CA LEU A 68 -22.31 2.18 -6.00
C LEU A 68 -21.87 3.44 -5.23
N ARG A 69 -22.80 4.31 -4.80
CA ARG A 69 -22.51 5.52 -4.01
C ARG A 69 -21.85 5.23 -2.65
N ARG A 70 -21.91 4.00 -2.14
CA ARG A 70 -21.25 3.58 -0.89
C ARG A 70 -19.83 3.05 -1.11
N LEU A 71 -19.42 2.83 -2.36
CA LEU A 71 -18.06 2.41 -2.67
C LEU A 71 -17.08 3.53 -2.31
N SER A 72 -16.03 3.18 -1.56
CA SER A 72 -15.03 4.15 -1.13
C SER A 72 -14.28 4.72 -2.35
N PRO A 73 -13.98 6.04 -2.40
CA PRO A 73 -13.09 6.59 -3.41
C PRO A 73 -11.66 6.01 -3.35
N PHE A 74 -11.28 5.39 -2.22
CA PHE A 74 -10.02 4.68 -2.06
C PHE A 74 -10.06 3.22 -2.52
N PHE A 75 -11.15 2.75 -3.13
CA PHE A 75 -11.27 1.38 -3.61
C PHE A 75 -10.15 1.01 -4.60
N ILE A 76 -9.96 1.80 -5.66
CA ILE A 76 -8.93 1.54 -6.67
C ILE A 76 -7.52 1.55 -6.04
N PRO A 77 -7.12 2.58 -5.27
CA PRO A 77 -5.85 2.55 -4.53
C PRO A 77 -5.67 1.36 -3.57
N ARG A 78 -6.75 0.74 -3.08
CA ARG A 78 -6.65 -0.43 -2.18
C ARG A 78 -6.38 -1.73 -2.92
N ILE A 79 -6.94 -1.93 -4.11
CA ILE A 79 -6.88 -3.23 -4.81
C ILE A 79 -5.67 -3.38 -5.74
N LEU A 80 -5.12 -2.26 -6.20
CA LEU A 80 -4.03 -2.24 -7.16
C LEU A 80 -2.74 -2.81 -6.56
N ILE A 81 -2.19 -3.85 -7.18
CA ILE A 81 -1.00 -4.57 -6.68
C ILE A 81 0.21 -3.64 -6.54
N ASN A 82 0.43 -2.76 -7.52
CA ASN A 82 1.54 -1.80 -7.53
C ASN A 82 1.47 -0.78 -6.38
N MET A 83 0.33 -0.67 -5.68
CA MET A 83 0.23 0.20 -4.52
C MET A 83 1.06 -0.29 -3.34
N ALA A 84 1.46 -1.57 -3.29
CA ALA A 84 2.46 -2.03 -2.34
C ALA A 84 3.79 -1.25 -2.53
N SER A 85 4.30 -1.19 -3.75
CA SER A 85 5.49 -0.40 -4.10
C SER A 85 5.28 1.09 -3.81
N GLY A 86 4.14 1.63 -4.23
CA GLY A 86 3.81 3.04 -4.03
C GLY A 86 3.78 3.43 -2.55
N HIS A 87 3.20 2.60 -1.68
CA HIS A 87 3.16 2.87 -0.25
C HIS A 87 4.54 2.78 0.42
N VAL A 88 5.39 1.84 0.01
CA VAL A 88 6.78 1.78 0.51
C VAL A 88 7.56 3.01 0.03
N SER A 89 7.46 3.38 -1.25
CA SER A 89 8.09 4.60 -1.78
C SER A 89 7.64 5.83 -1.02
N MET A 90 6.33 6.02 -0.81
CA MET A 90 5.79 7.13 -0.03
C MET A 90 6.26 7.13 1.43
N LYS A 91 6.38 5.96 2.08
CA LYS A 91 6.79 5.86 3.48
C LYS A 91 8.25 6.31 3.70
N TYR A 92 9.15 5.95 2.78
CA TYR A 92 10.59 6.23 2.93
C TYR A 92 11.10 7.38 2.05
N GLY A 93 10.28 7.89 1.13
CA GLY A 93 10.64 8.96 0.20
C GLY A 93 11.55 8.49 -0.94
N PHE A 94 11.50 7.20 -1.29
CA PHE A 94 12.22 6.61 -2.43
C PHE A 94 11.61 7.09 -3.76
N GLN A 95 12.43 7.36 -4.77
CA GLN A 95 12.00 7.95 -6.04
C GLN A 95 12.37 7.09 -7.24
#